data_AF-A0A2V7IPN0-F1
#
_entry.id   AF-A0A2V7IPN0-F1
#
_cell.length_a   1.000
_cell.length_b   1.000
_cell.length_c   1.000
_cell.angle_alpha   90.00
_cell.angle_beta   90.00
_cell.angle_gamma   90.00
#
_symmetry.space_group_name_H-M   'P 1'
#
loop_
_entity.id
_entity.type
_entity.pdbx_description
1 polymer ?
#
loop_
_entity_poly.entity_id
_entity_poly.type
_entity_poly.pdbx_seq_one_letter_code
_entity_poly.pdbx_strand_id
1 'polypeptide(L)'
;WRIPFLLSLLMVAIAIYIRLQLQETPIFQAIKAKGQTAANPWREAFWSQNIRYVLIASIVVIGEGVVWYSGQFWALYFIQQVQKPDVLHPAMITGAALLLATPSLILFGWLSDKIGRKPIILAGFALASLTYYPLYTALGNAANPANVNYPLSILIVAIMVSYVGMVYGPIGAFLAEYFPARIRYSSVSVPYHIGNGWGGGLVPVITTAAYVTAQTAGLSMTQSLGHALVYPIAVPAIAFLLSLFLMPETRKISIWQPAEVRAGARG
;
A
#
# COMPACT_ATOMS: atom_id res chain seq x y z
N TRP A 1 24.14 8.19 9.30
CA TRP A 1 23.54 6.85 9.08
C TRP A 1 23.68 5.92 10.29
N ARG A 2 24.86 5.83 10.95
CA ARG A 2 25.06 4.99 12.16
C ARG A 2 24.23 5.40 13.36
N ILE A 3 24.06 6.70 13.61
CA ILE A 3 23.28 7.21 14.75
C ILE A 3 21.80 6.74 14.67
N PRO A 4 21.07 6.95 13.57
CA PRO A 4 19.73 6.35 13.41
C PRO A 4 19.70 4.83 13.58
N PHE A 5 20.73 4.11 13.10
CA PHE A 5 20.84 2.66 13.27
C PHE A 5 20.98 2.26 14.74
N LEU A 6 21.84 2.94 15.50
CA LEU A 6 22.00 2.68 16.94
C LEU A 6 20.73 3.04 17.73
N LEU A 7 20.06 4.15 17.38
CA LEU A 7 18.77 4.51 17.98
C LEU A 7 17.69 3.45 17.70
N SER A 8 17.74 2.77 16.54
CA SER A 8 16.82 1.68 16.23
C SER A 8 16.97 0.48 17.18
N LEU A 9 18.17 0.24 17.73
CA LEU A 9 18.40 -0.82 18.72
C LEU A 9 17.57 -0.59 19.99
N LEU A 10 17.52 0.66 20.46
CA LEU A 10 16.68 1.05 21.60
C LEU A 10 15.19 0.82 21.30
N MET A 11 14.74 1.19 20.10
CA MET A 11 13.36 0.95 19.66
C MET A 11 13.04 -0.55 19.59
N VAL A 12 13.95 -1.38 19.12
CA VAL A 12 13.80 -2.85 19.10
C VAL A 12 13.72 -3.41 20.52
N ALA A 13 14.57 -2.95 21.44
CA ALA A 13 14.53 -3.38 22.84
C ALA A 13 13.18 -3.05 23.50
N ILE A 14 12.66 -1.84 23.27
CA ILE A 14 11.33 -1.43 23.74
C ILE A 14 10.23 -2.28 23.11
N ALA A 15 10.29 -2.54 21.80
CA ALA A 15 9.31 -3.37 21.10
C ALA A 15 9.30 -4.82 21.64
N ILE A 16 10.47 -5.39 21.92
CA ILE A 16 10.60 -6.72 22.54
C ILE A 16 9.99 -6.70 23.94
N TYR A 17 10.34 -5.71 24.76
CA TYR A 17 9.80 -5.59 26.12
C TYR A 17 8.27 -5.55 26.14
N ILE A 18 7.65 -4.72 25.29
CA ILE A 18 6.19 -4.64 25.17
C ILE A 18 5.62 -5.98 24.70
N ARG A 19 6.25 -6.62 23.71
CA ARG A 19 5.77 -7.88 23.12
C ARG A 19 5.80 -9.04 24.12
N LEU A 20 6.76 -9.07 25.03
CA LEU A 20 6.85 -10.07 26.09
C LEU A 20 5.74 -9.93 27.15
N GLN A 21 5.08 -8.76 27.23
CA GLN A 21 3.98 -8.52 28.18
C GLN A 21 2.58 -8.72 27.58
N LEU A 22 2.47 -8.80 26.25
CA LEU A 22 1.20 -8.99 25.56
C LEU A 22 0.77 -10.46 25.59
N GLN A 23 -0.41 -10.72 26.17
CA GLN A 23 -1.02 -12.04 26.17
C GLN A 23 -1.66 -12.36 24.81
N GLU A 24 -1.74 -13.66 24.49
CA GLU A 24 -2.46 -14.14 23.31
C GLU A 24 -3.91 -13.71 23.32
N THR A 25 -4.45 -13.37 22.14
CA THR A 25 -5.82 -12.85 22.04
C THR A 25 -6.86 -13.84 22.59
N PRO A 26 -7.93 -13.38 23.27
CA PRO A 26 -8.94 -14.27 23.86
C PRO A 26 -9.56 -15.26 22.86
N ILE A 27 -9.69 -14.86 21.60
CA ILE A 27 -10.25 -15.72 20.56
C ILE A 27 -9.29 -16.85 20.16
N PHE A 28 -7.99 -16.58 20.13
CA PHE A 28 -6.99 -17.60 19.86
C PHE A 28 -6.93 -18.58 21.04
N GLN A 29 -7.02 -18.09 22.27
CA GLN A 29 -7.15 -18.94 23.45
C GLN A 29 -8.39 -19.84 23.38
N ALA A 30 -9.55 -19.30 22.96
CA ALA A 30 -10.77 -20.09 22.79
C ALA A 30 -10.66 -21.16 21.68
N ILE A 31 -10.00 -20.85 20.55
CA ILE A 31 -9.73 -21.82 19.47
C ILE A 31 -8.80 -22.92 19.97
N LYS A 32 -7.76 -22.55 20.73
CA LYS A 32 -6.81 -23.49 21.34
C LYS A 32 -7.49 -24.40 22.36
N ALA A 33 -8.35 -23.84 23.22
CA ALA A 33 -9.12 -24.61 24.20
C ALA A 33 -10.09 -25.62 23.54
N LYS A 34 -10.62 -25.30 22.35
CA LYS A 34 -11.47 -26.19 21.56
C LYS A 34 -10.69 -27.22 20.70
N GLY A 35 -9.36 -27.20 20.72
CA GLY A 35 -8.53 -28.07 19.87
C GLY A 35 -8.66 -27.76 18.37
N GLN A 36 -9.20 -26.61 17.99
CA GLN A 36 -9.48 -26.23 16.59
C GLN A 36 -8.32 -25.46 15.94
N THR A 37 -7.11 -25.60 16.46
CA THR A 37 -5.91 -24.99 15.89
C THR A 37 -5.51 -25.70 14.59
N ALA A 38 -5.13 -24.93 13.57
CA ALA A 38 -4.60 -25.50 12.33
C ALA A 38 -3.26 -26.21 12.61
N ALA A 39 -3.17 -27.51 12.32
CA ALA A 39 -1.94 -28.29 12.49
C ALA A 39 -0.81 -27.82 11.56
N ASN A 40 -1.15 -27.39 10.34
CA ASN A 40 -0.23 -26.74 9.42
C ASN A 40 -0.94 -25.55 8.74
N PRO A 41 -0.85 -24.34 9.31
CA PRO A 41 -1.52 -23.15 8.78
C PRO A 41 -1.12 -22.80 7.35
N TRP A 42 0.12 -23.10 6.95
CA TRP A 42 0.62 -22.86 5.59
C TRP A 42 -0.06 -23.79 4.59
N ARG A 43 -0.03 -25.10 4.82
CA ARG A 43 -0.71 -26.05 3.94
C ARG A 43 -2.21 -25.75 3.86
N GLU A 44 -2.80 -25.33 4.96
CA GLU A 44 -4.22 -25.01 5.00
C GLU A 44 -4.57 -23.65 4.35
N ALA A 45 -3.67 -22.67 4.34
CA ALA A 45 -3.89 -21.41 3.65
C ALA A 45 -3.72 -21.55 2.13
N PHE A 46 -2.70 -22.29 1.69
CA PHE A 46 -2.27 -22.34 0.27
C PHE A 46 -2.70 -23.60 -0.48
N TRP A 47 -2.88 -24.73 0.22
CA TRP A 47 -3.21 -26.02 -0.39
C TRP A 47 -4.63 -26.47 -0.04
N SER A 48 -5.54 -25.51 0.06
CA SER A 48 -6.96 -25.74 0.34
C SER A 48 -7.83 -24.72 -0.40
N GLN A 49 -9.16 -24.79 -0.20
CA GLN A 49 -10.12 -23.82 -0.70
C GLN A 49 -9.87 -22.38 -0.21
N ASN A 50 -9.01 -22.18 0.79
CA ASN A 50 -8.66 -20.87 1.32
C ASN A 50 -7.73 -20.05 0.41
N ILE A 51 -7.08 -20.68 -0.58
CA ILE A 51 -6.16 -19.96 -1.49
C ILE A 51 -6.85 -18.82 -2.24
N ARG A 52 -8.16 -18.94 -2.51
CA ARG A 52 -8.96 -17.87 -3.11
C ARG A 52 -8.91 -16.57 -2.29
N TYR A 53 -8.91 -16.67 -0.96
CA TYR A 53 -8.81 -15.49 -0.09
C TYR A 53 -7.43 -14.86 -0.24
N VAL A 54 -6.38 -15.68 -0.24
CA VAL A 54 -5.01 -15.21 -0.43
C VAL A 54 -4.86 -14.51 -1.78
N LEU A 55 -5.35 -15.09 -2.88
CA LEU A 55 -5.24 -14.49 -4.21
C LEU A 55 -5.95 -13.14 -4.31
N ILE A 56 -7.18 -13.04 -3.80
CA ILE A 56 -7.93 -11.77 -3.79
C ILE A 56 -7.21 -10.72 -2.94
N ALA A 57 -6.73 -11.09 -1.75
CA ALA A 57 -5.97 -10.19 -0.89
C ALA A 57 -4.67 -9.74 -1.58
N SER A 58 -3.97 -10.65 -2.26
CA SER A 58 -2.74 -10.31 -3.00
C SER A 58 -2.99 -9.30 -4.11
N ILE A 59 -4.09 -9.43 -4.87
CA ILE A 59 -4.45 -8.44 -5.91
C ILE A 59 -4.62 -7.05 -5.29
N VAL A 60 -5.36 -6.95 -4.18
CA VAL A 60 -5.58 -5.69 -3.47
C VAL A 60 -4.25 -5.13 -2.96
N VAL A 61 -3.42 -5.94 -2.29
CA VAL A 61 -2.17 -5.46 -1.69
C VAL A 61 -1.09 -5.17 -2.73
N ILE A 62 -1.12 -5.81 -3.90
CA ILE A 62 -0.27 -5.43 -5.05
C ILE A 62 -0.65 -4.04 -5.55
N GLY A 63 -1.94 -3.76 -5.74
CA GLY A 63 -2.40 -2.42 -6.12
C GLY A 63 -2.01 -1.38 -5.08
N GLU A 64 -2.20 -1.70 -3.80
CA GLU A 64 -1.82 -0.84 -2.66
C GLU A 64 -0.32 -0.54 -2.67
N GLY A 65 0.52 -1.57 -2.76
CA GLY A 65 1.97 -1.41 -2.81
C GLY A 65 2.42 -0.55 -4.00
N VAL A 66 1.83 -0.73 -5.19
CA VAL A 66 2.17 0.13 -6.34
C VAL A 66 1.78 1.59 -6.10
N VAL A 67 0.59 1.85 -5.53
CA VAL A 67 0.16 3.21 -5.18
C VAL A 67 1.09 3.83 -4.13
N TRP A 68 1.46 3.06 -3.09
CA TRP A 68 2.39 3.46 -2.04
C TRP A 68 3.73 3.89 -2.64
N TYR A 69 4.37 3.01 -3.40
CA TYR A 69 5.71 3.28 -3.92
C TYR A 69 5.73 4.34 -5.02
N SER A 70 4.66 4.46 -5.80
CA SER A 70 4.53 5.52 -6.80
C SER A 70 4.47 6.88 -6.10
N GLY A 71 3.45 7.08 -5.24
CA GLY A 71 3.20 8.38 -4.61
C GLY A 71 4.30 8.85 -3.66
N GLN A 72 5.08 7.93 -3.09
CA GLN A 72 6.11 8.24 -2.10
C GLN A 72 7.55 8.14 -2.64
N PHE A 73 7.96 6.95 -3.07
CA PHE A 73 9.36 6.68 -3.41
C PHE A 73 9.71 7.13 -4.83
N TRP A 74 8.84 6.84 -5.80
CA TRP A 74 9.09 7.26 -7.16
C TRP A 74 8.89 8.76 -7.35
N ALA A 75 7.99 9.41 -6.61
CA ALA A 75 7.91 10.88 -6.57
C ALA A 75 9.24 11.53 -6.15
N LEU A 76 9.86 11.04 -5.06
CA LEU A 76 11.19 11.49 -4.65
C LEU A 76 12.24 11.26 -5.74
N TYR A 77 12.28 10.04 -6.28
CA TYR A 77 13.24 9.66 -7.32
C TYR A 77 13.07 10.50 -8.59
N PHE A 78 11.84 10.73 -9.02
CA PHE A 78 11.50 11.54 -10.19
C PHE A 78 12.04 12.96 -10.04
N ILE A 79 11.80 13.62 -8.92
CA ILE A 79 12.36 14.95 -8.68
C ILE A 79 13.90 14.87 -8.67
N GLN A 80 14.49 13.89 -7.98
CA GLN A 80 15.94 13.80 -7.82
C GLN A 80 16.70 13.48 -9.12
N GLN A 81 16.18 12.60 -9.98
CA GLN A 81 16.92 12.03 -11.10
C GLN A 81 16.46 12.54 -12.46
N VAL A 82 15.19 12.94 -12.57
CA VAL A 82 14.65 13.54 -13.80
C VAL A 82 14.89 15.04 -13.82
N GLN A 83 14.55 15.73 -12.74
CA GLN A 83 14.75 17.17 -12.65
C GLN A 83 16.20 17.51 -12.29
N LYS A 84 16.91 16.63 -11.57
CA LYS A 84 18.32 16.81 -11.16
C LYS A 84 18.61 18.10 -10.35
N PRO A 85 17.75 18.57 -9.42
CA PRO A 85 18.13 19.60 -8.46
C PRO A 85 19.16 19.04 -7.45
N ASP A 86 19.78 19.91 -6.66
CA ASP A 86 20.58 19.47 -5.52
C ASP A 86 19.75 18.60 -4.56
N VAL A 87 20.37 17.55 -4.01
CA VAL A 87 19.73 16.43 -3.30
C VAL A 87 18.88 16.85 -2.10
N LEU A 88 19.09 18.05 -1.56
CA LEU A 88 18.30 18.60 -0.46
C LEU A 88 16.86 18.95 -0.88
N HIS A 89 16.65 19.41 -2.12
CA HIS A 89 15.34 19.89 -2.58
C HIS A 89 14.29 18.76 -2.67
N PRO A 90 14.58 17.62 -3.34
CA PRO A 90 13.64 16.48 -3.39
C PRO A 90 13.29 15.96 -2.00
N ALA A 91 14.28 15.90 -1.11
CA ALA A 91 14.10 15.40 0.26
C ALA A 91 13.21 16.33 1.10
N MET A 92 13.38 17.65 0.99
CA MET A 92 12.53 18.62 1.68
C MET A 92 11.08 18.61 1.15
N ILE A 93 10.90 18.59 -0.18
CA ILE A 93 9.57 18.54 -0.81
C ILE A 93 8.83 17.29 -0.35
N THR A 94 9.49 16.13 -0.47
CA THR A 94 8.89 14.84 -0.12
C THR A 94 8.65 14.76 1.39
N GLY A 95 9.62 15.17 2.22
CA GLY A 95 9.51 15.18 3.68
C GLY A 95 8.35 16.04 4.18
N ALA A 96 8.20 17.27 3.67
CA ALA A 96 7.10 18.15 4.01
C ALA A 96 5.74 17.57 3.55
N ALA A 97 5.70 16.99 2.34
CA ALA A 97 4.50 16.35 1.82
C ALA A 97 4.06 15.14 2.68
N LEU A 98 4.99 14.31 3.15
CA LEU A 98 4.69 13.23 4.09
C LEU A 98 4.10 13.77 5.38
N LEU A 99 4.72 14.78 6.00
CA LEU A 99 4.22 15.34 7.25
C LEU A 99 2.80 15.87 7.08
N LEU A 100 2.52 16.55 5.96
CA LEU A 100 1.20 17.08 5.64
C LEU A 100 0.16 15.97 5.36
N ALA A 101 0.55 14.93 4.65
CA ALA A 101 -0.36 13.88 4.19
C ALA A 101 -0.48 12.70 5.17
N THR A 102 0.41 12.54 6.14
CA THR A 102 0.35 11.44 7.14
C THR A 102 -1.01 11.38 7.87
N PRO A 103 -1.64 12.51 8.28
CA PRO A 103 -2.99 12.47 8.84
C PRO A 103 -4.04 11.81 7.94
N SER A 104 -3.84 11.77 6.63
CA SER A 104 -4.76 11.10 5.69
C SER A 104 -4.86 9.59 5.95
N LEU A 105 -3.80 8.94 6.44
CA LEU A 105 -3.82 7.51 6.79
C LEU A 105 -4.85 7.24 7.89
N ILE A 106 -4.87 8.09 8.91
CA ILE A 106 -5.83 8.01 10.03
C ILE A 106 -7.23 8.38 9.53
N LEU A 107 -7.33 9.46 8.75
CA LEU A 107 -8.60 9.95 8.21
C LEU A 107 -9.31 8.89 7.37
N PHE A 108 -8.61 8.26 6.42
CA PHE A 108 -9.20 7.25 5.53
C PHE A 108 -9.39 5.90 6.22
N GLY A 109 -8.56 5.56 7.20
CA GLY A 109 -8.84 4.45 8.12
C GLY A 109 -10.18 4.64 8.83
N TRP A 110 -10.37 5.76 9.52
CA TRP A 110 -11.62 6.11 10.20
C TRP A 110 -12.81 6.21 9.23
N LEU A 111 -12.62 6.84 8.06
CA LEU A 111 -13.70 6.98 7.07
C LEU A 111 -14.14 5.61 6.56
N SER A 112 -13.20 4.67 6.41
CA SER A 112 -13.52 3.31 6.01
C SER A 112 -14.32 2.54 7.07
N ASP A 113 -14.18 2.87 8.36
CA ASP A 113 -15.05 2.32 9.41
C ASP A 113 -16.51 2.78 9.24
N LYS A 114 -16.71 3.97 8.66
CA LYS A 114 -18.02 4.58 8.46
C LYS A 114 -18.69 4.17 7.15
N ILE A 115 -17.96 4.13 6.04
CA ILE A 115 -18.55 3.90 4.72
C ILE A 115 -18.23 2.52 4.12
N GLY A 116 -17.21 1.84 4.63
CA GLY A 116 -16.73 0.55 4.10
C GLY A 116 -15.27 0.58 3.69
N ARG A 117 -14.59 -0.58 3.74
CA ARG A 117 -13.20 -0.72 3.29
C ARG A 117 -13.10 -0.61 1.78
N LYS A 118 -14.01 -1.29 1.07
CA LYS A 118 -13.96 -1.46 -0.37
C LYS A 118 -14.09 -0.13 -1.13
N PRO A 119 -15.07 0.76 -0.83
CA PRO A 119 -15.19 2.03 -1.54
C PRO A 119 -13.95 2.91 -1.43
N ILE A 120 -13.33 2.97 -0.25
CA ILE A 120 -12.15 3.80 -0.01
C ILE A 120 -10.93 3.28 -0.77
N ILE A 121 -10.68 1.97 -0.72
CA ILE A 121 -9.58 1.33 -1.45
C ILE A 121 -9.76 1.50 -2.97
N LEU A 122 -10.97 1.24 -3.48
CA LEU A 122 -11.27 1.40 -4.91
C LEU A 122 -11.13 2.85 -5.37
N ALA A 123 -11.56 3.82 -4.57
CA ALA A 123 -11.38 5.23 -4.88
C ALA A 123 -9.89 5.60 -4.94
N GLY A 124 -9.06 5.06 -4.04
CA GLY A 124 -7.61 5.25 -4.08
C GLY A 124 -6.99 4.71 -5.37
N PHE A 125 -7.37 3.49 -5.79
CA PHE A 125 -6.91 2.93 -7.07
C PHE A 125 -7.37 3.73 -8.28
N ALA A 126 -8.64 4.12 -8.32
CA ALA A 126 -9.19 4.90 -9.43
C ALA A 126 -8.49 6.27 -9.55
N LEU A 127 -8.33 6.99 -8.44
CA LEU A 127 -7.63 8.28 -8.43
C LEU A 127 -6.19 8.12 -8.88
N ALA A 128 -5.46 7.14 -8.35
CA ALA A 128 -4.08 6.86 -8.78
C ALA A 128 -3.99 6.63 -10.29
N SER A 129 -4.80 5.71 -10.84
CA SER A 129 -4.79 5.38 -12.26
C SER A 129 -5.19 6.54 -13.16
N LEU A 130 -6.15 7.36 -12.75
CA LEU A 130 -6.67 8.46 -13.59
C LEU A 130 -5.78 9.72 -13.51
N THR A 131 -5.09 9.95 -12.39
CA THR A 131 -4.46 11.24 -12.11
C THR A 131 -2.94 11.20 -12.02
N TYR A 132 -2.29 10.03 -11.98
CA TYR A 132 -0.82 10.00 -11.94
C TYR A 132 -0.17 10.71 -13.12
N TYR A 133 -0.62 10.48 -14.36
CA TYR A 133 -0.05 11.16 -15.52
C TYR A 133 -0.07 12.70 -15.40
N PRO A 134 -1.23 13.36 -15.17
CA PRO A 134 -1.25 14.80 -15.00
C PRO A 134 -0.52 15.27 -13.73
N LEU A 135 -0.55 14.52 -12.62
CA LEU A 135 0.15 14.90 -11.39
C LEU A 135 1.66 14.88 -11.55
N TYR A 136 2.24 13.87 -12.20
CA TYR A 136 3.69 13.84 -12.45
C TYR A 136 4.13 14.84 -13.50
N THR A 137 3.28 15.13 -14.49
CA THR A 137 3.55 16.21 -15.46
C THR A 137 3.59 17.56 -14.74
N ALA A 138 2.61 17.83 -13.89
CA ALA A 138 2.57 19.04 -13.06
C ALA A 138 3.75 19.10 -12.09
N LEU A 139 4.13 17.97 -11.48
CA LEU A 139 5.28 17.88 -10.60
C LEU A 139 6.59 18.18 -11.34
N GLY A 140 6.75 17.68 -12.56
CA GLY A 140 7.93 17.95 -13.39
C GLY A 140 8.08 19.45 -13.68
N ASN A 141 6.97 20.14 -13.96
CA ASN A 141 6.97 21.59 -14.17
C ASN A 141 7.23 22.36 -12.88
N ALA A 142 6.60 21.97 -11.76
CA ALA A 142 6.72 22.64 -10.47
C ALA A 142 8.09 22.45 -9.81
N ALA A 143 8.72 21.30 -10.03
CA ALA A 143 10.01 20.94 -9.47
C ALA A 143 11.19 21.23 -10.42
N ASN A 144 10.98 22.10 -11.42
CA ASN A 144 12.04 22.53 -12.33
C ASN A 144 13.17 23.22 -11.54
N PRO A 145 14.45 22.78 -11.66
CA PRO A 145 15.54 23.34 -10.88
C PRO A 145 15.80 24.83 -11.13
N ALA A 146 15.44 25.35 -12.30
CA ALA A 146 15.63 26.77 -12.63
C ALA A 146 14.70 27.68 -11.82
N ASN A 147 13.52 27.19 -11.41
CA ASN A 147 12.55 27.93 -10.61
C ASN A 147 11.63 26.97 -9.86
N VAL A 148 12.13 26.39 -8.76
CA VAL A 148 11.39 25.40 -7.99
C VAL A 148 10.21 26.05 -7.27
N ASN A 149 8.99 25.65 -7.61
CA ASN A 149 7.77 26.00 -6.89
C ASN A 149 7.54 24.99 -5.76
N TYR A 150 8.12 25.28 -4.57
CA TYR A 150 8.00 24.41 -3.40
C TYR A 150 6.56 24.17 -2.95
N PRO A 151 5.70 25.20 -2.74
CA PRO A 151 4.33 24.97 -2.28
C PRO A 151 3.54 24.04 -3.20
N LEU A 152 3.64 24.25 -4.51
CA LEU A 152 2.95 23.43 -5.49
C LEU A 152 3.50 21.99 -5.54
N SER A 153 4.82 21.84 -5.51
CA SER A 153 5.46 20.52 -5.51
C SER A 153 5.08 19.71 -4.25
N ILE A 154 5.08 20.35 -3.08
CA ILE A 154 4.66 19.75 -1.81
C ILE A 154 3.18 19.34 -1.88
N LEU A 155 2.32 20.21 -2.39
CA LEU A 155 0.89 19.93 -2.53
C LEU A 155 0.63 18.73 -3.45
N ILE A 156 1.30 18.67 -4.60
CA ILE A 156 1.16 17.58 -5.57
C ILE A 156 1.60 16.24 -4.95
N VAL A 157 2.76 16.21 -4.28
CA VAL A 157 3.22 14.99 -3.59
C VAL A 157 2.29 14.63 -2.43
N ALA A 158 1.78 15.62 -1.68
CA ALA A 158 0.83 15.37 -0.60
C ALA A 158 -0.50 14.78 -1.09
N ILE A 159 -0.98 15.19 -2.27
CA ILE A 159 -2.14 14.57 -2.94
C ILE A 159 -1.84 13.10 -3.26
N MET A 160 -0.68 12.81 -3.85
CA MET A 160 -0.29 11.44 -4.18
C MET A 160 -0.14 10.57 -2.92
N VAL A 161 0.46 11.10 -1.85
CA VAL A 161 0.56 10.42 -0.54
C VAL A 161 -0.83 10.28 0.13
N SER A 162 -1.78 11.16 -0.16
CA SER A 162 -3.16 10.99 0.33
C SER A 162 -3.84 9.78 -0.32
N TYR A 163 -3.54 9.46 -1.59
CA TYR A 163 -4.02 8.22 -2.21
C TYR A 163 -3.45 6.99 -1.52
N VAL A 164 -2.20 7.09 -1.05
CA VAL A 164 -1.59 6.07 -0.19
C VAL A 164 -2.38 5.90 1.11
N GLY A 165 -2.80 7.00 1.74
CA GLY A 165 -3.71 6.97 2.89
C GLY A 165 -5.02 6.22 2.61
N MET A 166 -5.61 6.41 1.42
CA MET A 166 -6.84 5.73 1.00
C MET A 166 -6.66 4.22 0.84
N VAL A 167 -5.56 3.76 0.26
CA VAL A 167 -5.35 2.32 0.03
C VAL A 167 -4.79 1.62 1.28
N TYR A 168 -3.89 2.27 2.02
CA TYR A 168 -3.16 1.69 3.13
C TYR A 168 -3.91 1.81 4.47
N GLY A 169 -4.57 2.94 4.73
CA GLY A 169 -5.35 3.15 5.97
C GLY A 169 -6.33 2.00 6.28
N PRO A 170 -7.21 1.61 5.34
CA PRO A 170 -8.14 0.50 5.53
C PRO A 170 -7.54 -0.91 5.42
N ILE A 171 -6.32 -1.09 4.87
CA ILE A 171 -5.81 -2.43 4.49
C ILE A 171 -5.63 -3.35 5.70
N GLY A 172 -5.16 -2.82 6.83
CA GLY A 172 -4.95 -3.60 8.05
C GLY A 172 -6.26 -4.18 8.59
N ALA A 173 -7.31 -3.36 8.64
CA ALA A 173 -8.64 -3.79 9.05
C ALA A 173 -9.25 -4.77 8.05
N PHE A 174 -9.14 -4.48 6.75
CA PHE A 174 -9.61 -5.38 5.69
C PHE A 174 -9.00 -6.78 5.81
N LEU A 175 -7.67 -6.89 5.90
CA LEU A 175 -6.98 -8.18 6.00
C LEU A 175 -7.38 -8.94 7.28
N ALA A 176 -7.55 -8.23 8.40
CA ALA A 176 -7.99 -8.84 9.65
C ALA A 176 -9.45 -9.34 9.59
N GLU A 177 -10.36 -8.59 8.98
CA GLU A 177 -11.77 -8.94 8.86
C GLU A 177 -11.99 -10.06 7.83
N TYR A 178 -11.23 -10.02 6.73
CA TYR A 178 -11.36 -10.90 5.58
C TYR A 178 -10.91 -12.33 5.86
N PHE A 179 -9.76 -12.51 6.51
CA PHE A 179 -9.21 -13.85 6.76
C PHE A 179 -9.84 -14.53 8.00
N PRO A 180 -10.15 -15.84 7.91
CA PRO A 180 -10.60 -16.64 9.05
C PRO A 180 -9.58 -16.61 10.20
N ALA A 181 -10.06 -16.44 11.44
CA ALA A 181 -9.19 -16.28 12.62
C ALA A 181 -8.14 -17.39 12.78
N ARG A 182 -8.50 -18.65 12.47
CA ARG A 182 -7.62 -19.84 12.58
C ARG A 182 -6.36 -19.82 11.72
N ILE A 183 -6.41 -19.18 10.54
CA ILE A 183 -5.28 -19.10 9.59
C ILE A 183 -4.82 -17.66 9.35
N ARG A 184 -5.44 -16.69 10.01
CA ARG A 184 -5.27 -15.25 9.75
C ARG A 184 -3.81 -14.82 9.80
N TYR A 185 -3.07 -15.21 10.85
CA TYR A 185 -1.69 -14.78 11.03
C TYR A 185 -0.80 -15.15 9.83
N SER A 186 -0.81 -16.42 9.42
CA SER A 186 -0.02 -16.89 8.27
C SER A 186 -0.56 -16.37 6.93
N SER A 187 -1.89 -16.26 6.79
CA SER A 187 -2.53 -15.87 5.52
C SER A 187 -2.45 -14.39 5.21
N VAL A 188 -2.31 -13.52 6.22
CA VAL A 188 -2.16 -12.06 6.05
C VAL A 188 -0.74 -11.69 5.60
N SER A 189 0.28 -12.38 6.11
CA SER A 189 1.69 -12.05 5.84
C SER A 189 2.05 -12.18 4.35
N VAL A 190 1.56 -13.20 3.66
CA VAL A 190 1.95 -13.46 2.27
C VAL A 190 1.44 -12.40 1.28
N PRO A 191 0.13 -12.08 1.22
CA PRO A 191 -0.36 -10.96 0.42
C PRO A 191 0.39 -9.67 0.71
N TYR A 192 0.68 -9.40 1.99
CA TYR A 192 1.38 -8.18 2.40
C TYR A 192 2.80 -8.10 1.82
N HIS A 193 3.59 -9.18 1.93
CA HIS A 193 4.95 -9.20 1.41
C HIS A 193 5.01 -9.31 -0.12
N ILE A 194 4.07 -10.02 -0.74
CA ILE A 194 3.99 -10.08 -2.21
C ILE A 194 3.62 -8.69 -2.76
N GLY A 195 2.59 -8.06 -2.21
CA GLY A 195 2.13 -6.77 -2.71
C GLY A 195 3.15 -5.66 -2.51
N ASN A 196 3.72 -5.52 -1.31
CA ASN A 196 4.73 -4.50 -1.05
C ASN A 196 6.09 -4.83 -1.66
N GLY A 197 6.50 -6.11 -1.63
CA GLY A 197 7.79 -6.53 -2.16
C GLY A 197 7.84 -6.51 -3.68
N TRP A 198 6.90 -7.19 -4.34
CA TRP A 198 6.90 -7.35 -5.80
C TRP A 198 6.11 -6.27 -6.50
N GLY A 199 4.91 -5.93 -6.02
CA GLY A 199 4.12 -4.84 -6.60
C GLY A 199 4.83 -3.50 -6.37
N GLY A 200 4.93 -3.09 -5.12
CA GLY A 200 5.52 -1.80 -4.74
C GLY A 200 7.02 -1.71 -5.01
N GLY A 201 7.80 -2.67 -4.52
CA GLY A 201 9.26 -2.63 -4.59
C GLY A 201 9.83 -2.59 -6.01
N LEU A 202 9.11 -3.12 -7.01
CA LEU A 202 9.52 -3.04 -8.41
C LEU A 202 9.20 -1.69 -9.08
N VAL A 203 8.34 -0.85 -8.49
CA VAL A 203 7.95 0.45 -9.07
C VAL A 203 9.18 1.26 -9.44
N PRO A 204 10.11 1.62 -8.53
CA PRO A 204 11.22 2.52 -8.88
C PRO A 204 12.13 1.93 -9.96
N VAL A 205 12.30 0.60 -9.99
CA VAL A 205 13.13 -0.08 -10.99
C VAL A 205 12.49 -0.03 -12.36
N ILE A 206 11.21 -0.42 -12.46
CA ILE A 206 10.47 -0.47 -13.73
C ILE A 206 10.29 0.93 -14.31
N THR A 207 9.82 1.88 -13.50
CA THR A 207 9.55 3.24 -13.97
C THR A 207 10.82 3.93 -14.44
N THR A 208 11.93 3.78 -13.71
CA THR A 208 13.23 4.34 -14.08
C THR A 208 13.77 3.70 -15.35
N ALA A 209 13.74 2.37 -15.45
CA ALA A 209 14.23 1.66 -16.62
C ALA A 209 13.44 2.05 -17.88
N ALA A 210 12.10 2.11 -17.77
CA ALA A 210 11.23 2.53 -18.87
C ALA A 210 11.50 3.99 -19.27
N TYR A 211 11.68 4.87 -18.29
CA TYR A 211 12.01 6.28 -18.52
C TYR A 211 13.34 6.46 -19.27
N VAL A 212 14.42 5.83 -18.80
CA VAL A 212 15.76 5.92 -19.39
C VAL A 212 15.81 5.28 -20.78
N THR A 213 15.12 4.16 -20.96
CA THR A 213 15.02 3.49 -22.26
C THR A 213 14.33 4.40 -23.28
N ALA A 214 13.23 5.05 -22.87
CA ALA A 214 12.51 6.00 -23.73
C ALA A 214 13.38 7.23 -24.09
N GLN A 215 14.15 7.77 -23.13
CA GLN A 215 15.08 8.87 -23.42
C GLN A 215 16.19 8.45 -24.40
N THR A 216 16.77 7.26 -24.21
CA THR A 216 17.82 6.73 -25.11
C THR A 216 17.28 6.52 -26.54
N ALA A 217 15.99 6.22 -26.68
CA ALA A 217 15.31 6.11 -27.96
C ALA A 217 14.97 7.47 -28.62
N GLY A 218 15.37 8.60 -28.02
CA GLY A 218 15.15 9.95 -28.55
C GLY A 218 13.73 10.49 -28.35
N LEU A 219 12.94 9.88 -27.46
CA LEU A 219 11.59 10.36 -27.16
C LEU A 219 11.64 11.64 -26.32
N SER A 220 10.62 12.50 -26.49
CA SER A 220 10.48 13.70 -25.67
C SER A 220 10.31 13.37 -24.18
N MET A 221 10.52 14.36 -23.32
CA MET A 221 10.29 14.27 -21.88
C MET A 221 8.89 13.73 -21.53
N THR A 222 7.87 14.25 -22.20
CA THR A 222 6.45 13.88 -22.00
C THR A 222 6.17 12.44 -22.42
N GLN A 223 6.78 11.98 -23.50
CA GLN A 223 6.66 10.59 -23.96
C GLN A 223 7.40 9.64 -23.00
N SER A 224 8.61 9.99 -22.58
CA SER A 224 9.41 9.21 -21.63
C SER A 224 8.70 9.05 -20.29
N LEU A 225 8.04 10.12 -19.82
CA LEU A 225 7.18 10.06 -18.64
C LEU A 225 5.99 9.12 -18.82
N GLY A 226 5.37 9.13 -20.01
CA GLY A 226 4.28 8.19 -20.35
C GLY A 226 4.72 6.74 -20.25
N HIS A 227 5.89 6.39 -20.80
CA HIS A 227 6.46 5.05 -20.68
C HIS A 227 6.77 4.66 -19.23
N ALA A 228 7.34 5.58 -18.46
CA ALA A 228 7.62 5.36 -17.03
C ALA A 228 6.36 5.03 -16.25
N LEU A 229 5.25 5.71 -16.54
CA LEU A 229 4.02 5.65 -15.78
C LEU A 229 3.09 4.50 -16.13
N VAL A 230 3.38 3.72 -17.17
CA VAL A 230 2.54 2.57 -17.56
C VAL A 230 2.34 1.63 -16.38
N TYR A 231 3.39 1.26 -15.64
CA TYR A 231 3.29 0.34 -14.52
C TYR A 231 2.51 0.94 -13.32
N PRO A 232 2.86 2.15 -12.81
CA PRO A 232 2.09 2.87 -11.79
C PRO A 232 0.62 3.11 -12.10
N ILE A 233 0.23 3.17 -13.38
CA ILE A 233 -1.15 3.43 -13.79
C ILE A 233 -1.91 2.12 -14.02
N ALA A 234 -1.31 1.19 -14.78
CA ALA A 234 -1.96 -0.05 -15.19
C ALA A 234 -2.18 -1.00 -14.02
N VAL A 235 -1.23 -1.12 -13.09
CA VAL A 235 -1.38 -2.06 -11.97
C VAL A 235 -2.52 -1.65 -11.04
N PRO A 236 -2.62 -0.38 -10.58
CA PRO A 236 -3.80 0.05 -9.80
C PRO A 236 -5.10 0.00 -10.62
N ALA A 237 -5.06 0.18 -11.95
CA ALA A 237 -6.26 0.09 -12.79
C ALA A 237 -6.78 -1.36 -12.87
N ILE A 238 -5.87 -2.32 -13.05
CA ILE A 238 -6.18 -3.74 -13.02
C ILE A 238 -6.65 -4.15 -11.61
N ALA A 239 -5.95 -3.69 -10.56
CA ALA A 239 -6.35 -3.94 -9.18
C ALA A 239 -7.73 -3.35 -8.88
N PHE A 240 -8.05 -2.16 -9.38
CA PHE A 240 -9.38 -1.56 -9.30
C PHE A 240 -10.44 -2.46 -9.95
N LEU A 241 -10.24 -2.84 -11.21
CA LEU A 241 -11.19 -3.66 -11.96
C LEU A 241 -11.41 -5.02 -11.28
N LEU A 242 -10.33 -5.72 -10.92
CA LEU A 242 -10.42 -7.01 -10.25
C LEU A 242 -11.05 -6.89 -8.87
N SER A 243 -10.66 -5.89 -8.07
CA SER A 243 -11.21 -5.67 -6.73
C SER A 243 -12.66 -5.21 -6.77
N LEU A 244 -13.09 -4.51 -7.82
CA LEU A 244 -14.49 -4.10 -8.00
C LEU A 244 -15.42 -5.33 -7.99
N PHE A 245 -15.01 -6.42 -8.65
CA PHE A 245 -15.81 -7.65 -8.73
C PHE A 245 -15.47 -8.68 -7.65
N LEU A 246 -14.21 -8.79 -7.23
CA LEU A 246 -13.74 -9.89 -6.38
C LEU A 246 -13.62 -9.50 -4.90
N MET A 247 -13.28 -8.25 -4.57
CA MET A 247 -13.08 -7.82 -3.19
C MET A 247 -14.44 -7.66 -2.51
N PRO A 248 -14.72 -8.37 -1.40
CA PRO A 248 -15.94 -8.15 -0.64
C PRO A 248 -15.82 -6.92 0.26
N GLU A 249 -16.95 -6.36 0.65
CA GLU A 249 -17.00 -5.40 1.75
C GLU A 249 -16.87 -6.15 3.09
N THR A 250 -15.98 -5.68 3.95
CA THR A 250 -15.64 -6.35 5.22
C THR A 250 -16.02 -5.57 6.47
N ARG A 251 -16.43 -4.30 6.37
CA ARG A 251 -16.74 -3.43 7.51
C ARG A 251 -17.70 -4.05 8.54
N LYS A 252 -18.68 -4.85 8.11
CA LYS A 252 -19.67 -5.49 9.00
C LYS A 252 -19.23 -6.88 9.50
N ILE A 253 -18.06 -7.35 9.09
CA ILE A 253 -17.57 -8.68 9.42
C ILE A 253 -16.88 -8.61 10.79
N SER A 254 -17.52 -9.21 11.80
CA SER A 254 -16.92 -9.31 13.13
C SER A 254 -15.74 -10.27 13.13
N ILE A 255 -14.56 -9.78 13.53
CA ILE A 255 -13.37 -10.60 13.76
C ILE A 255 -13.55 -11.64 14.88
N TRP A 256 -14.61 -11.52 15.67
CA TRP A 256 -14.92 -12.36 16.82
C TRP A 256 -15.76 -13.61 16.49
N GLN A 257 -16.34 -13.69 15.29
CA GLN A 257 -17.21 -14.80 14.90
C GLN A 257 -16.47 -15.85 14.05
N PRO A 258 -16.70 -17.17 14.29
CA PRO A 258 -16.12 -18.25 13.49
C PRO A 258 -16.53 -18.16 12.01
N ALA A 259 -15.62 -18.53 11.10
CA ALA A 259 -15.86 -18.45 9.66
C ALA A 259 -17.02 -19.36 9.17
N GLU A 260 -17.29 -20.46 9.86
CA GLU A 260 -18.38 -21.40 9.55
C GLU A 260 -19.77 -20.75 9.65
N VAL A 261 -19.97 -19.83 10.61
CA VAL A 261 -21.21 -19.07 10.77
C VAL A 261 -21.46 -18.14 9.56
N ARG A 262 -20.39 -17.71 8.87
CA ARG A 262 -20.46 -16.76 7.75
C ARG A 262 -20.90 -17.40 6.43
N ALA A 263 -20.74 -18.72 6.27
CA ALA A 263 -21.17 -19.43 5.07
C ALA A 263 -22.68 -19.72 5.06
N GLY A 264 -23.29 -19.92 6.24
CA GLY A 264 -24.74 -20.13 6.39
C GLY A 264 -25.60 -18.86 6.30
N ALA A 265 -25.01 -17.68 6.52
CA ALA A 265 -25.73 -16.40 6.49
C ALA A 265 -25.85 -15.75 5.08
N ARG A 266 -25.37 -16.45 4.03
CA ARG A 266 -25.53 -16.05 2.62
C ARG A 266 -26.61 -16.89 1.89
N GLY A 267 -27.48 -17.55 2.65
CA GLY A 267 -28.69 -18.21 2.16
C GLY A 267 -29.89 -17.27 2.22
#